data_AF-A0A417YXX0-F1
#
_entry.id   AF-A0A417YXX0-F1
#
_cell.length_a   1.000
_cell.length_b   1.000
_cell.length_c   1.000
_cell.angle_alpha   90.00
_cell.angle_beta   90.00
_cell.angle_gamma   90.00
#
_symmetry.space_group_name_H-M   'P 1'
#
loop_
_entity.id
_entity.type
_entity.pdbx_description
1 polymer ?
#
loop_
_entity_poly.entity_id
_entity_poly.type
_entity_poly.pdbx_seq_one_letter_code
_entity_poly.pdbx_strand_id
1 'polypeptide(L)' 'MDSLIMALNLYFPDDKSEYIPAAMWVLVFMVGAAVMMWLIMRNSKKEAMKAKELEDRLMKKDESEGNS' A
#
# COMPACT_ATOMS: atom_id res chain seq x y z
N MET A 1 -4.58 36.55 -5.51
CA MET A 1 -3.66 35.62 -4.79
C MET A 1 -3.96 35.57 -3.29
N ASP A 2 -4.81 36.45 -2.76
CA ASP A 2 -5.12 36.51 -1.31
C ASP A 2 -6.16 35.49 -0.83
N SER A 3 -6.94 34.90 -1.74
CA SER A 3 -7.96 33.89 -1.42
C SER A 3 -7.39 32.54 -1.01
N LEU A 4 -6.16 32.20 -1.44
CA LEU A 4 -5.47 31.00 -0.96
C LEU A 4 -5.03 31.16 0.50
N ILE A 5 -4.68 32.38 0.94
CA ILE A 5 -4.24 32.65 2.31
C ILE A 5 -5.44 32.61 3.29
N MET A 6 -6.62 33.09 2.87
CA MET A 6 -7.84 32.93 3.68
C MET A 6 -8.32 31.46 3.76
N ALA A 7 -8.13 30.67 2.69
CA ALA A 7 -8.42 29.23 2.71
C ALA A 7 -7.43 28.44 3.58
N LEU A 8 -6.19 28.94 3.73
CA LEU A 8 -5.13 28.38 4.57
C LEU A 8 -5.12 28.96 5.99
N ASN A 9 -6.16 29.71 6.39
CA ASN A 9 -6.35 30.15 7.76
C ASN A 9 -6.65 28.91 8.61
N LEU A 10 -5.61 28.16 9.00
CA LEU A 10 -5.72 27.02 9.89
C LEU A 10 -6.28 27.55 11.21
N TYR A 11 -7.59 27.39 11.39
CA TYR A 11 -8.22 27.56 12.68
C TYR A 11 -7.70 26.45 13.57
N PHE A 12 -6.74 26.80 14.41
CA PHE A 12 -6.21 25.91 15.42
C PHE A 12 -7.06 26.12 16.67
N PRO A 13 -7.84 25.13 17.13
CA PRO A 13 -8.52 25.26 18.41
C PRO A 13 -7.51 25.57 19.51
N ASP A 14 -7.90 26.54 20.36
CA ASP A 14 -7.11 27.00 21.50
C ASP A 14 -6.93 25.86 22.52
N ASP A 15 -7.91 24.95 22.62
CA ASP A 15 -7.83 23.73 23.43
C ASP A 15 -7.30 22.55 22.60
N LYS A 16 -6.19 21.96 23.06
CA LYS A 16 -5.56 20.80 22.39
C LYS A 16 -6.44 19.54 22.40
N SER A 17 -7.44 19.48 23.27
CA SER A 17 -8.35 18.35 23.39
C SER A 17 -9.23 18.17 22.15
N GLU A 18 -9.48 19.24 21.40
CA GLU A 18 -10.28 19.19 20.16
C GLU A 18 -9.56 18.45 19.01
N TYR A 19 -8.25 18.26 19.08
CA TYR A 19 -7.50 17.44 18.10
C TYR A 19 -7.54 15.95 18.41
N ILE A 20 -7.98 15.53 19.61
CA ILE A 20 -8.00 14.11 20.00
C ILE A 20 -8.80 13.26 19.00
N PRO A 21 -10.00 13.66 18.54
CA PRO A 21 -10.73 12.91 17.52
C PRO A 21 -9.95 12.81 16.20
N ALA A 22 -9.27 13.89 15.77
CA ALA A 22 -8.49 13.90 14.54
C ALA A 22 -7.27 12.96 14.64
N ALA A 23 -6.55 13.00 15.76
CA ALA A 23 -5.42 12.12 16.02
C ALA A 23 -5.84 10.64 16.02
N MET A 24 -7.02 10.33 16.59
CA MET A 24 -7.59 8.99 16.58
C MET A 24 -7.89 8.51 15.15
N TRP A 25 -8.49 9.35 14.32
CA TRP A 25 -8.74 9.01 12.91
C TRP A 25 -7.45 8.76 12.13
N VAL A 26 -6.43 9.60 12.32
CA VAL A 26 -5.12 9.42 11.67
C VAL A 26 -4.49 8.10 12.10
N LEU A 27 -4.56 7.76 13.39
CA LEU A 27 -4.09 6.48 13.92
C LEU A 27 -4.80 5.30 13.26
N VAL A 28 -6.13 5.32 13.19
CA VAL A 28 -6.92 4.26 12.56
C VAL A 28 -6.56 4.11 11.08
N PHE A 29 -6.43 5.22 10.35
CA PHE A 29 -6.03 5.18 8.94
C PHE A 29 -4.61 4.66 8.75
N MET A 30 -3.67 5.08 9.59
CA MET A 30 -2.28 4.66 9.51
C MET A 30 -2.14 3.15 9.78
N VAL A 31 -2.85 2.64 10.79
CA VAL A 31 -2.91 1.19 11.08
C VAL A 31 -3.57 0.45 9.92
N GLY A 32 -4.68 0.96 9.39
CA GLY A 32 -5.35 0.38 8.23
C GLY A 32 -4.46 0.30 6.99
N ALA A 33 -3.71 1.36 6.70
CA ALA A 33 -2.76 1.40 5.58
C ALA A 33 -1.62 0.39 5.76
N ALA A 34 -1.05 0.31 6.96
CA ALA A 34 0.00 -0.66 7.26
C ALA A 34 -0.49 -2.12 7.10
N VAL A 35 -1.70 -2.41 7.60
CA VAL A 35 -2.32 -3.74 7.45
C VAL A 35 -2.60 -4.05 5.98
N MET A 36 -3.16 -3.10 5.23
CA MET A 36 -3.45 -3.29 3.81
C MET A 36 -2.19 -3.55 3.01
N MET A 37 -1.12 -2.76 3.22
CA MET A 37 0.17 -2.99 2.59
C MET A 37 0.73 -4.38 2.92
N TRP A 38 0.65 -4.79 4.19
CA TRP A 38 1.08 -6.13 4.61
C TRP A 38 0.30 -7.26 3.91
N LEU A 39 -1.03 -7.12 3.80
CA LEU A 39 -1.89 -8.10 3.13
C LEU A 39 -1.56 -8.21 1.64
N ILE A 40 -1.40 -7.08 0.94
CA ILE A 40 -1.04 -7.05 -0.48
C ILE A 40 0.32 -7.74 -0.70
N MET A 41 1.34 -7.38 0.09
CA MET A 41 2.67 -7.99 -0.03
C MET A 41 2.63 -9.50 0.22
N ARG A 42 1.83 -9.97 1.18
CA ARG A 42 1.67 -11.39 1.48
C ARG A 42 1.00 -12.14 0.33
N ASN A 43 -0.02 -11.56 -0.29
CA ASN A 43 -0.69 -12.20 -1.43
C ASN A 43 0.21 -12.21 -2.67
N SER A 44 0.88 -11.08 -2.95
CA SER A 44 1.77 -10.93 -4.10
C SER A 44 2.95 -11.92 -4.07
N LYS A 45 3.52 -12.22 -2.89
CA LYS A 45 4.57 -13.24 -2.76
C LYS A 45 4.12 -14.65 -3.18
N LYS A 46 2.86 -15.00 -2.92
CA LYS A 46 2.31 -16.31 -3.32
C LYS A 46 2.12 -16.39 -4.83
N GLU A 47 1.66 -15.30 -5.44
CA GLU A 47 1.48 -15.22 -6.89
C GLU A 47 2.83 -15.23 -7.61
N ALA A 48 3.82 -14.48 -7.11
CA ALA A 48 5.17 -14.48 -7.66
C ALA A 48 5.81 -15.87 -7.65
N MET A 49 5.61 -16.65 -6.56
CA MET A 49 6.12 -18.02 -6.49
C MET A 49 5.47 -18.95 -7.53
N LYS A 50 4.15 -18.85 -7.71
CA LYS A 50 3.43 -19.64 -8.72
C LYS A 50 3.82 -19.27 -10.15
N ALA A 51 4.03 -17.97 -10.40
CA ALA A 51 4.49 -17.48 -11.70
C ALA A 51 5.89 -18.02 -12.03
N LYS A 52 6.80 -17.99 -11.04
CA LYS A 52 8.15 -18.54 -11.19
C LYS A 52 8.14 -20.05 -11.49
N GLU A 53 7.31 -20.83 -10.80
CA GLU A 53 7.18 -22.27 -11.07
C GLU A 53 6.64 -22.54 -12.48
N LEU A 54 5.76 -21.68 -12.99
CA LEU A 54 5.26 -21.78 -14.36
C LEU A 54 6.36 -21.49 -15.39
N GLU A 55 7.15 -20.44 -15.18
CA GLU A 55 8.32 -20.12 -16.04
C GLU A 55 9.32 -21.27 -16.07
N ASP A 56 9.70 -21.83 -14.92
CA ASP A 56 10.64 -22.94 -14.83
C ASP A 56 10.14 -24.18 -15.59
N ARG A 57 8.82 -24.46 -15.58
CA ARG A 57 8.22 -25.57 -16.34
C ARG A 57 8.21 -25.31 -17.85
N LEU A 58 7.99 -24.07 -18.28
CA LEU A 58 8.01 -23.69 -19.68
C LEU A 58 9.43 -23.78 -20.25
N MET A 59 10.43 -23.24 -19.53
CA MET A 59 11.85 -23.33 -19.90
C MET A 59 12.31 -24.78 -20.06
N LYS A 60 11.96 -25.65 -19.11
CA LYS A 60 12.29 -27.09 -19.20
C LYS A 60 11.65 -27.78 -20.40
N LYS A 61 10.46 -27.34 -20.80
CA LYS A 61 9.75 -27.91 -21.95
C LYS A 61 10.40 -27.46 -23.26
N ASP A 62 10.72 -26.17 -23.39
CA ASP A 62 11.40 -25.62 -24.57
C ASP A 62 12.81 -26.19 -24.74
N GLU A 63 13.57 -26.40 -23.66
CA GLU A 63 14.88 -27.08 -23.73
C GLU A 63 14.77 -28.54 -24.19
N SER A 64 13.68 -29.22 -23.84
CA SER A 64 13.45 -30.62 -24.25
C SER A 64 12.95 -30.76 -25.69
N GLU A 65 12.25 -29.76 -26.22
CA GLU A 65 11.72 -29.75 -27.59
C GLU A 65 12.71 -29.14 -28.61
N GLY A 66 13.66 -28.29 -28.18
CA GLY A 66 14.68 -27.69 -29.04
C GLY A 66 15.94 -28.55 -29.31
N ASN A 67 16.06 -29.72 -28.67
CA ASN A 67 17.19 -30.64 -28.82
C ASN A 67 16.79 -31.99 -29.47
N SER A 68 15.78 -31.98 -30.36
CA SER A 68 15.38 -33.12 -31.19
C SER A 68 15.33 -32.76 -32.68
#